data_AF-A0A2Z6GAA0-F1
#
_entry.id   AF-A0A2Z6GAA0-F1
#
_cell.length_a   1.000
_cell.length_b   1.000
_cell.length_c   1.000
_cell.angle_alpha   90.00
_cell.angle_beta   90.00
_cell.angle_gamma   90.00
#
_symmetry.space_group_name_H-M   'P 1'
#
loop_
_entity.id
_entity.type
_entity.pdbx_description
1 polymer ?
#
loop_
_entity_poly.entity_id
_entity_poly.type
_entity_poly.pdbx_seq_one_letter_code
_entity_poly.pdbx_strand_id
1 'polypeptide(L)'
;MLPTLVLVGRPNVGKSTLFNRLTRSRDALVADLPGLTRDRHYGRGRVGSKPYLVVDTGGLEPVAKDGILHEMARQTRQAVDEADLVLFLVDGRAGLTPQDRIIAQQLRKTGRTVLLVVNKAEGMQQARVTAEFHELGLGTPLPISSAHGDNVEEVIEIALEEFPEPSEDAEDKSDHPKLAIVGRPNVGKSTLVNSILGEERVIAFDQPGTTRDSIYIDFEREGRQYTIIDTAGVRRRGKIDEAVEKFSVIKTLQAIEDANVVVLVVDASDQITEQDAHMADFVLQAGRALVLAVNKWDGLDNYQRDTAKRDIERKLHFLGFAKHHFISALNGTGVGTVLKSVNEAYAAAMAKLPTPKLTRVLQMAIEKQQPPRSSVSRPKMRYAHQGGSNPPLIIVHGSGLDKVPDSYSRYLERVFMEAFSLQGTPLRIQFNSSKNPFADRAPKPLTEDEQRAAHRARIRGRRMYG
;
A
#
# COMPACT_ATOMS: atom_id res chain seq x y z
N MET A 1 -7.36 -1.34 -12.30
CA MET A 1 -7.60 -1.18 -10.84
C MET A 1 -7.55 -2.52 -10.12
N LEU A 2 -6.99 -2.53 -8.90
CA LEU A 2 -6.96 -3.72 -8.05
C LEU A 2 -8.37 -4.06 -7.53
N PRO A 3 -8.72 -5.37 -7.42
CA PRO A 3 -9.97 -5.78 -6.82
C PRO A 3 -9.99 -5.47 -5.32
N THR A 4 -11.17 -5.15 -4.80
CA THR A 4 -11.39 -4.82 -3.37
C THR A 4 -12.20 -5.91 -2.67
N LEU A 5 -11.55 -6.57 -1.70
CA LEU A 5 -12.14 -7.59 -0.84
C LEU A 5 -12.53 -6.97 0.50
N VAL A 6 -13.80 -7.07 0.87
CA VAL A 6 -14.30 -6.49 2.12
C VAL A 6 -14.63 -7.59 3.11
N LEU A 7 -13.98 -7.57 4.27
CA LEU A 7 -14.21 -8.51 5.37
C LEU A 7 -15.42 -8.06 6.18
N VAL A 8 -16.41 -8.93 6.28
CA VAL A 8 -17.69 -8.66 6.94
C VAL A 8 -17.98 -9.76 7.94
N GLY A 9 -18.61 -9.43 9.06
CA GLY A 9 -19.03 -10.41 10.06
C GLY A 9 -19.19 -9.79 11.44
N ARG A 10 -19.87 -10.52 12.33
CA ARG A 10 -20.08 -10.08 13.72
C ARG A 10 -18.75 -9.87 14.47
N PRO A 11 -18.74 -9.18 15.62
CA PRO A 11 -17.53 -9.07 16.45
C PRO A 11 -16.92 -10.43 16.82
N ASN A 12 -15.60 -10.47 16.99
CA ASN A 12 -14.82 -11.62 17.48
C ASN A 12 -14.81 -12.91 16.61
N VAL A 13 -15.31 -12.87 15.38
CA VAL A 13 -15.17 -13.99 14.40
C VAL A 13 -13.76 -14.11 13.82
N GLY A 14 -12.86 -13.15 14.09
CA GLY A 14 -11.47 -13.16 13.64
C GLY A 14 -11.20 -12.40 12.34
N LYS A 15 -12.03 -11.38 12.01
CA LYS A 15 -11.80 -10.48 10.85
C LYS A 15 -10.43 -9.82 10.88
N SER A 16 -10.08 -9.17 11.99
CA SER A 16 -8.78 -8.50 12.11
C SER A 16 -7.61 -9.48 12.10
N THR A 17 -7.82 -10.73 12.55
CA THR A 17 -6.81 -11.79 12.43
C THR A 17 -6.62 -12.20 10.97
N LEU A 18 -7.70 -12.36 10.21
CA LEU A 18 -7.63 -12.64 8.77
C LEU A 18 -7.01 -11.47 8.02
N PHE A 19 -7.50 -10.25 8.24
CA PHE A 19 -6.96 -9.01 7.66
C PHE A 19 -5.44 -8.95 7.83
N ASN A 20 -4.98 -9.08 9.07
CA ASN A 20 -3.56 -9.12 9.39
C ASN A 20 -2.83 -10.24 8.64
N ARG A 21 -3.40 -11.42 8.49
CA ARG A 21 -2.74 -12.50 7.74
C ARG A 21 -2.64 -12.19 6.25
N LEU A 22 -3.69 -11.63 5.65
CA LEU A 22 -3.72 -11.23 4.25
C LEU A 22 -2.73 -10.10 3.96
N THR A 23 -2.47 -9.24 4.95
CA THR A 23 -1.54 -8.10 4.87
C THR A 23 -0.16 -8.38 5.48
N ARG A 24 0.14 -9.49 6.16
CA ARG A 24 1.43 -9.74 6.86
C ARG A 24 2.52 -10.42 6.02
N SER A 25 2.63 -10.08 4.74
CA SER A 25 3.98 -10.13 4.14
C SER A 25 4.82 -9.04 4.80
N ARG A 26 6.14 -9.21 4.97
CA ARG A 26 7.02 -8.26 5.73
C ARG A 26 6.98 -6.80 5.22
N ASP A 27 6.32 -6.55 4.09
CA ASP A 27 6.18 -5.25 3.41
C ASP A 27 4.72 -4.79 3.23
N ALA A 28 3.74 -5.39 3.92
CA ALA A 28 2.33 -5.08 3.65
C ALA A 28 1.61 -4.32 4.79
N LEU A 29 0.76 -3.41 4.32
CA LEU A 29 0.23 -2.24 4.99
C LEU A 29 -0.97 -2.55 5.90
N VAL A 30 -1.00 -1.89 7.05
CA VAL A 30 -2.21 -1.60 7.82
C VAL A 30 -2.29 -0.09 7.96
N ALA A 31 -3.17 0.55 7.18
CA ALA A 31 -3.43 1.98 7.29
C ALA A 31 -4.69 2.22 8.12
N ASP A 32 -4.54 2.90 9.25
CA ASP A 32 -5.63 3.28 10.17
C ASP A 32 -6.11 4.69 9.85
N LEU A 33 -6.73 4.98 8.70
CA LEU A 33 -7.07 6.37 8.30
C LEU A 33 -8.02 7.07 9.32
N PRO A 34 -7.56 8.04 10.15
CA PRO A 34 -8.43 8.74 11.08
C PRO A 34 -9.20 9.86 10.38
N GLY A 35 -10.40 10.17 10.87
CA GLY A 35 -11.31 11.17 10.30
C GLY A 35 -12.64 10.60 9.77
N LEU A 36 -12.77 9.27 9.68
CA LEU A 36 -14.02 8.57 9.30
C LEU A 36 -14.32 7.33 10.18
N THR A 37 -14.07 7.47 11.49
CA THR A 37 -14.20 6.48 12.59
C THR A 37 -13.08 5.45 12.72
N ARG A 38 -12.96 4.93 13.95
CA ARG A 38 -11.81 4.24 14.55
C ARG A 38 -11.71 2.75 14.18
N ASP A 39 -12.59 2.25 13.30
CA ASP A 39 -12.89 0.82 13.19
C ASP A 39 -12.60 0.20 11.81
N ARG A 40 -11.83 0.85 10.93
CA ARG A 40 -11.51 0.33 9.59
C ARG A 40 -10.02 0.30 9.33
N HIS A 41 -9.55 -0.89 8.97
CA HIS A 41 -8.20 -1.10 8.49
C HIS A 41 -8.23 -1.34 6.99
N TYR A 42 -7.39 -0.59 6.27
CA TYR A 42 -7.18 -0.80 4.85
C TYR A 42 -5.78 -1.36 4.64
N GLY A 43 -5.64 -2.31 3.72
CA GLY A 43 -4.37 -2.93 3.44
C GLY A 43 -4.31 -3.51 2.04
N ARG A 44 -3.08 -3.72 1.57
CA ARG A 44 -2.83 -4.45 0.33
C ARG A 44 -2.63 -5.92 0.66
N GLY A 45 -3.52 -6.76 0.16
CA GLY A 45 -3.41 -8.20 0.23
C GLY A 45 -2.38 -8.73 -0.77
N ARG A 46 -1.57 -9.70 -0.32
CA ARG A 46 -0.55 -10.38 -1.15
C ARG A 46 -0.58 -11.90 -1.04
N VAL A 47 -1.60 -12.45 -0.38
CA VAL A 47 -1.82 -13.89 -0.33
C VAL A 47 -2.58 -14.31 -1.57
N GLY A 48 -2.15 -15.38 -2.24
CA GLY A 48 -2.71 -15.83 -3.52
C GLY A 48 -2.01 -15.22 -4.74
N SER A 49 -2.55 -15.51 -5.92
CA SER A 49 -1.96 -15.23 -7.23
C SER A 49 -2.01 -13.76 -7.64
N LYS A 50 -3.03 -13.00 -7.19
CA LYS A 50 -3.28 -11.62 -7.61
C LYS A 50 -3.20 -10.64 -6.44
N PRO A 51 -2.65 -9.43 -6.63
CA PRO A 51 -2.74 -8.38 -5.63
C PRO A 51 -4.15 -7.83 -5.52
N TYR A 52 -4.57 -7.44 -4.31
CA TYR A 52 -5.88 -6.85 -4.05
C TYR A 52 -5.83 -5.85 -2.90
N LEU A 53 -6.87 -5.04 -2.78
CA LEU A 53 -7.15 -4.27 -1.57
C LEU A 53 -8.02 -5.08 -0.64
N VAL A 54 -7.69 -5.09 0.65
CA VAL A 54 -8.52 -5.70 1.69
C VAL A 54 -8.96 -4.64 2.69
N VAL A 55 -10.23 -4.70 3.08
CA VAL A 55 -10.85 -3.78 4.05
C VAL A 55 -11.42 -4.58 5.20
N ASP A 56 -10.93 -4.34 6.41
CA ASP A 56 -11.58 -4.83 7.63
C ASP A 56 -12.70 -3.86 8.00
N THR A 57 -13.95 -4.27 7.79
CA THR A 57 -15.08 -3.54 8.37
C THR A 57 -15.18 -3.98 9.82
N GLY A 58 -14.99 -3.05 10.77
CA GLY A 58 -15.29 -3.29 12.18
C GLY A 58 -16.61 -4.06 12.35
N GLY A 59 -16.72 -4.87 13.40
CA GLY A 59 -17.81 -5.84 13.55
C GLY A 59 -19.18 -5.28 13.21
N LEU A 60 -19.91 -5.96 12.31
CA LEU A 60 -21.30 -5.62 12.03
C LEU A 60 -22.12 -5.93 13.28
N GLU A 61 -22.53 -4.88 14.01
CA GLU A 61 -23.59 -4.99 15.01
C GLU A 61 -24.92 -4.65 14.34
N PRO A 62 -25.84 -5.62 14.18
CA PRO A 62 -27.07 -5.41 13.43
C PRO A 62 -28.16 -4.61 14.19
N VAL A 63 -27.84 -3.98 15.33
CA VAL A 63 -28.86 -3.40 16.21
C VAL A 63 -28.45 -2.03 16.73
N ALA A 64 -28.74 -0.98 15.96
CA ALA A 64 -28.93 0.34 16.57
C ALA A 64 -29.89 1.20 15.75
N LYS A 65 -30.97 1.63 16.43
CA LYS A 65 -31.98 2.53 15.87
C LYS A 65 -31.59 4.01 16.00
N ASP A 66 -30.62 4.38 16.86
CA ASP A 66 -30.06 5.74 16.98
C ASP A 66 -28.64 5.71 17.60
N GLY A 67 -27.83 6.76 17.35
CA GLY A 67 -26.51 6.98 17.95
C GLY A 67 -25.30 6.52 17.10
N ILE A 68 -24.11 6.46 17.73
CA ILE A 68 -22.80 6.11 17.10
C ILE A 68 -22.89 4.79 16.31
N LEU A 69 -23.64 3.82 16.81
CA LEU A 69 -23.84 2.50 16.18
C LEU A 69 -24.63 2.55 14.85
N HIS A 70 -25.55 3.51 14.68
CA HIS A 70 -26.24 3.72 13.40
C HIS A 70 -25.28 4.25 12.32
N GLU A 71 -24.35 5.12 12.74
CA GLU A 71 -23.33 5.65 11.85
C GLU A 71 -22.33 4.56 11.42
N MET A 72 -21.95 3.66 12.33
CA MET A 72 -21.13 2.48 12.01
C MET A 72 -21.81 1.54 11.01
N ALA A 73 -23.12 1.26 11.19
CA ALA A 73 -23.88 0.43 10.26
C ALA A 73 -23.98 1.05 8.85
N ARG A 74 -24.19 2.37 8.76
CA ARG A 74 -24.23 3.12 7.49
C ARG A 74 -22.89 3.03 6.76
N GLN A 75 -21.79 3.17 7.50
CA GLN A 75 -20.46 3.08 6.91
C GLN A 75 -20.15 1.65 6.45
N THR A 76 -20.48 0.61 7.22
CA THR A 76 -20.17 -0.78 6.81
C THR A 76 -20.94 -1.16 5.56
N ARG A 77 -22.19 -0.70 5.44
CA ARG A 77 -22.93 -0.78 4.20
C ARG A 77 -22.19 -0.10 3.05
N GLN A 78 -21.66 1.11 3.24
CA GLN A 78 -20.89 1.80 2.19
C GLN A 78 -19.67 0.99 1.71
N ALA A 79 -18.91 0.37 2.62
CA ALA A 79 -17.78 -0.47 2.23
C ALA A 79 -18.22 -1.70 1.43
N VAL A 80 -19.33 -2.35 1.84
CA VAL A 80 -19.92 -3.47 1.11
C VAL A 80 -20.44 -3.03 -0.26
N ASP A 81 -21.07 -1.86 -0.35
CA ASP A 81 -21.58 -1.31 -1.61
C ASP A 81 -20.46 -0.95 -2.58
N GLU A 82 -19.24 -0.70 -2.09
CA GLU A 82 -18.04 -0.39 -2.87
C GLU A 82 -17.16 -1.62 -3.14
N ALA A 83 -17.46 -2.76 -2.49
CA ALA A 83 -16.68 -3.98 -2.60
C ALA A 83 -16.83 -4.64 -3.98
N ASP A 84 -15.73 -5.14 -4.54
CA ASP A 84 -15.81 -6.05 -5.68
C ASP A 84 -16.24 -7.45 -5.22
N LEU A 85 -15.76 -7.87 -4.04
CA LEU A 85 -16.15 -9.13 -3.40
C LEU A 85 -16.24 -8.97 -1.87
N VAL A 86 -17.22 -9.64 -1.26
CA VAL A 86 -17.41 -9.66 0.20
C VAL A 86 -16.99 -11.02 0.77
N LEU A 87 -16.07 -11.01 1.73
CA LEU A 87 -15.73 -12.18 2.54
C LEU A 87 -16.56 -12.12 3.83
N PHE A 88 -17.60 -12.93 3.92
CA PHE A 88 -18.45 -12.99 5.11
C PHE A 88 -17.95 -14.05 6.09
N LEU A 89 -17.34 -13.59 7.17
CA LEU A 89 -16.72 -14.42 8.21
C LEU A 89 -17.72 -14.78 9.31
N VAL A 90 -17.79 -16.07 9.60
CA VAL A 90 -18.50 -16.67 10.73
C VAL A 90 -17.52 -17.49 11.59
N ASP A 91 -17.92 -17.85 12.81
CA ASP A 91 -17.08 -18.59 13.77
C ASP A 91 -17.54 -20.04 13.86
N GLY A 92 -16.73 -20.97 13.34
CA GLY A 92 -17.03 -22.40 13.34
C GLY A 92 -17.03 -23.06 14.72
N ARG A 93 -16.45 -22.42 15.75
CA ARG A 93 -16.50 -22.93 17.14
C ARG A 93 -17.79 -22.53 17.85
N ALA A 94 -18.25 -21.31 17.60
CA ALA A 94 -19.47 -20.77 18.19
C ALA A 94 -20.73 -21.23 17.46
N GLY A 95 -20.58 -21.69 16.22
CA GLY A 95 -21.66 -22.11 15.34
C GLY A 95 -22.51 -20.95 14.83
N LEU A 96 -23.64 -21.28 14.21
CA LEU A 96 -24.50 -20.30 13.55
C LEU A 96 -25.29 -19.45 14.56
N THR A 97 -25.08 -18.13 14.53
CA THR A 97 -25.79 -17.21 15.44
C THR A 97 -26.93 -16.44 14.75
N PRO A 98 -27.91 -15.91 15.50
CA PRO A 98 -28.94 -15.03 14.94
C PRO A 98 -28.38 -13.78 14.25
N GLN A 99 -27.26 -13.24 14.75
CA GLN A 99 -26.59 -12.09 14.13
C GLN A 99 -26.06 -12.44 12.74
N ASP A 100 -25.48 -13.63 12.58
CA ASP A 100 -24.97 -14.11 11.29
C ASP A 100 -26.12 -14.24 10.27
N ARG A 101 -27.30 -14.69 10.70
CA ARG A 101 -28.50 -14.74 9.85
C ARG A 101 -28.95 -13.35 9.38
N ILE A 102 -28.93 -12.36 10.26
CA ILE A 102 -29.29 -10.97 9.92
C ILE A 102 -28.29 -10.39 8.92
N ILE A 103 -26.99 -10.57 9.16
CA ILE A 103 -25.94 -10.10 8.26
C ILE A 103 -26.08 -10.77 6.89
N ALA A 104 -26.26 -12.09 6.85
CA ALA A 104 -26.46 -12.82 5.59
C ALA A 104 -27.68 -12.32 4.80
N GLN A 105 -28.81 -12.05 5.47
CA GLN A 105 -30.00 -11.47 4.84
C GLN A 105 -29.73 -10.08 4.25
N GLN A 106 -28.90 -9.27 4.90
CA GLN A 106 -28.51 -7.96 4.38
C GLN A 106 -27.58 -8.10 3.17
N LEU A 107 -26.58 -8.97 3.25
CA LEU A 107 -25.62 -9.20 2.16
C LEU A 107 -26.30 -9.75 0.90
N ARG A 108 -27.31 -10.62 1.02
CA ARG A 108 -28.08 -11.08 -0.15
C ARG A 108 -28.80 -9.95 -0.91
N LYS A 109 -29.11 -8.83 -0.24
CA LYS A 109 -29.81 -7.69 -0.85
C LYS A 109 -28.87 -6.73 -1.58
N THR A 110 -27.55 -6.84 -1.39
CA THR A 110 -26.59 -5.89 -2.00
C THR A 110 -26.27 -6.23 -3.45
N GLY A 111 -26.55 -7.47 -3.90
CA GLY A 111 -26.24 -7.94 -5.25
C GLY A 111 -24.74 -8.16 -5.50
N ARG A 112 -23.90 -8.07 -4.45
CA ARG A 112 -22.47 -8.33 -4.51
C ARG A 112 -22.16 -9.82 -4.38
N THR A 113 -21.06 -10.26 -4.99
CA THR A 113 -20.53 -11.61 -4.79
C THR A 113 -20.07 -11.76 -3.33
N VAL A 114 -20.59 -12.78 -2.64
CA VAL A 114 -20.31 -13.04 -1.22
C VAL A 114 -19.75 -14.44 -1.10
N LEU A 115 -18.56 -14.57 -0.53
CA LEU A 115 -17.99 -15.86 -0.13
C LEU A 115 -18.15 -16.02 1.38
N LEU A 116 -18.75 -17.14 1.78
CA LEU A 116 -18.97 -17.48 3.18
C LEU A 116 -17.76 -18.22 3.74
N VAL A 117 -17.11 -17.62 4.74
CA VAL A 117 -15.85 -18.08 5.32
C VAL A 117 -16.06 -18.49 6.77
N VAL A 118 -15.90 -19.77 7.06
CA VAL A 118 -16.04 -20.35 8.41
C VAL A 118 -14.68 -20.35 9.09
N ASN A 119 -14.41 -19.33 9.90
CA ASN A 119 -13.13 -19.19 10.59
C ASN A 119 -13.06 -20.01 11.89
N LYS A 120 -11.85 -20.21 12.42
CA LYS A 120 -11.55 -21.00 13.63
C LYS A 120 -11.81 -22.52 13.46
N ALA A 121 -11.63 -23.03 12.25
CA ALA A 121 -11.85 -24.43 11.90
C ALA A 121 -10.64 -25.35 12.19
N GLU A 122 -9.59 -24.86 12.86
CA GLU A 122 -8.39 -25.65 13.17
C GLU A 122 -8.71 -26.97 13.88
N GLY A 123 -8.15 -28.06 13.35
CA GLY A 123 -8.33 -29.42 13.89
C GLY A 123 -9.75 -29.99 13.76
N MET A 124 -10.65 -29.33 13.04
CA MET A 124 -12.02 -29.78 12.83
C MET A 124 -12.20 -30.48 11.49
N GLN A 125 -13.14 -31.43 11.42
CA GLN A 125 -13.54 -32.04 10.16
C GLN A 125 -14.40 -31.07 9.35
N GLN A 126 -13.97 -30.73 8.13
CA GLN A 126 -14.58 -29.70 7.27
C GLN A 126 -16.09 -29.90 7.11
N ALA A 127 -16.53 -31.09 6.72
CA ALA A 127 -17.95 -31.40 6.50
C ALA A 127 -18.83 -31.17 7.74
N ARG A 128 -18.26 -31.30 8.94
CA ARG A 128 -19.01 -31.10 10.20
C ARG A 128 -19.08 -29.62 10.58
N VAL A 129 -17.98 -28.89 10.43
CA VAL A 129 -17.92 -27.47 10.82
C VAL A 129 -18.71 -26.57 9.86
N THR A 130 -18.86 -26.95 8.59
CA THR A 130 -19.60 -26.16 7.60
C THR A 130 -21.09 -26.47 7.50
N ALA A 131 -21.54 -27.63 8.01
CA ALA A 131 -22.88 -28.16 7.77
C ALA A 131 -24.02 -27.17 8.09
N GLU A 132 -24.00 -26.55 9.27
CA GLU A 132 -25.05 -25.61 9.69
C GLU A 132 -25.04 -24.28 8.91
N PHE A 133 -23.89 -23.91 8.33
CA PHE A 133 -23.75 -22.63 7.63
C PHE A 133 -24.31 -22.66 6.22
N HIS A 134 -24.62 -23.84 5.66
CA HIS A 134 -25.37 -23.95 4.42
C HIS A 134 -26.78 -23.33 4.52
N GLU A 135 -27.37 -23.28 5.72
CA GLU A 135 -28.67 -22.62 5.96
C GLU A 135 -28.66 -21.12 5.60
N LEU A 136 -27.47 -20.50 5.55
CA LEU A 136 -27.33 -19.10 5.18
C LEU A 136 -27.58 -18.85 3.70
N GLY A 137 -27.58 -19.87 2.83
CA GLY A 137 -27.89 -19.71 1.41
C GLY A 137 -26.94 -18.75 0.67
N LEU A 138 -25.65 -18.79 1.02
CA LEU A 138 -24.57 -17.95 0.45
C LEU A 138 -23.52 -18.82 -0.26
N GLY A 139 -23.95 -19.90 -0.91
CA GLY A 139 -23.06 -20.87 -1.55
C GLY A 139 -22.42 -21.85 -0.56
N THR A 140 -21.29 -22.43 -0.97
CA THR A 140 -20.54 -23.41 -0.18
C THR A 140 -19.71 -22.72 0.90
N PRO A 141 -19.91 -23.01 2.20
CA PRO A 141 -19.10 -22.44 3.27
C PRO A 141 -17.65 -22.95 3.20
N LEU A 142 -16.69 -22.04 3.27
CA LEU A 142 -15.26 -22.32 3.13
C LEU A 142 -14.57 -22.27 4.50
N PRO A 143 -14.09 -23.40 5.04
CA PRO A 143 -13.48 -23.44 6.37
C PRO A 143 -12.02 -22.99 6.33
N ILE A 144 -11.65 -22.08 7.24
CA ILE A 144 -10.28 -21.56 7.39
C ILE A 144 -9.83 -21.52 8.85
N SER A 145 -8.53 -21.41 9.06
CA SER A 145 -7.97 -20.90 10.32
C SER A 145 -7.15 -19.64 10.07
N SER A 146 -7.70 -18.46 10.38
CA SER A 146 -6.94 -17.21 10.31
C SER A 146 -5.77 -17.18 11.29
N ALA A 147 -5.84 -17.92 12.40
CA ALA A 147 -4.77 -17.98 13.40
C ALA A 147 -3.58 -18.83 12.91
N HIS A 148 -3.85 -19.98 12.31
CA HIS A 148 -2.81 -20.94 11.88
C HIS A 148 -2.41 -20.78 10.41
N GLY A 149 -3.32 -20.28 9.57
CA GLY A 149 -3.12 -20.09 8.13
C GLY A 149 -3.79 -21.15 7.25
N ASP A 150 -4.44 -22.13 7.86
CA ASP A 150 -5.06 -23.25 7.16
C ASP A 150 -6.12 -22.76 6.17
N ASN A 151 -6.02 -23.21 4.92
CA ASN A 151 -6.90 -22.92 3.78
C ASN A 151 -7.10 -21.43 3.44
N VAL A 152 -6.33 -20.52 4.02
CA VAL A 152 -6.48 -19.08 3.74
C VAL A 152 -6.11 -18.76 2.30
N GLU A 153 -5.04 -19.35 1.78
CA GLU A 153 -4.59 -19.14 0.39
C GLU A 153 -5.61 -19.66 -0.62
N GLU A 154 -6.13 -20.87 -0.42
CA GLU A 154 -7.15 -21.48 -1.28
C GLU A 154 -8.44 -20.65 -1.35
N VAL A 155 -8.94 -20.15 -0.20
CA VAL A 155 -10.12 -19.28 -0.18
C VAL A 155 -9.89 -17.96 -0.91
N ILE A 156 -8.68 -17.43 -0.84
CA ILE A 156 -8.34 -16.20 -1.55
C ILE A 156 -8.16 -16.45 -3.05
N GLU A 157 -7.60 -17.59 -3.46
CA GLU A 157 -7.58 -17.96 -4.88
C GLU A 157 -8.98 -18.06 -5.46
N ILE A 158 -9.92 -18.69 -4.75
CA ILE A 158 -11.34 -18.74 -5.15
C ILE A 158 -11.92 -17.33 -5.24
N ALA A 159 -11.58 -16.44 -4.29
CA ALA A 159 -12.02 -15.05 -4.32
C ALA A 159 -11.45 -14.26 -5.50
N LEU A 160 -10.29 -14.66 -6.03
CA LEU A 160 -9.55 -13.96 -7.08
C LEU A 160 -9.78 -14.55 -8.48
N GLU A 161 -10.44 -15.70 -8.59
CA GLU A 161 -10.61 -16.45 -9.84
C GLU A 161 -11.31 -15.65 -10.93
N GLU A 162 -12.41 -14.95 -10.58
CA GLU A 162 -13.21 -14.16 -11.55
C GLU A 162 -12.57 -12.82 -11.93
N PHE A 163 -11.53 -12.39 -11.21
CA PHE A 163 -10.86 -11.12 -11.49
C PHE A 163 -9.80 -11.29 -12.59
N PRO A 164 -9.56 -10.27 -13.43
CA PRO A 164 -8.55 -10.37 -14.47
C PRO A 164 -7.17 -10.64 -13.88
N GLU A 165 -6.37 -11.47 -14.57
CA GLU A 165 -4.96 -11.66 -14.21
C GLU A 165 -4.23 -10.31 -14.22
N PRO A 166 -3.35 -10.05 -13.23
CA PRO A 166 -2.47 -8.91 -13.29
C PRO A 166 -1.55 -9.12 -14.50
N SER A 167 -1.77 -8.40 -15.58
CA SER A 167 -0.92 -8.52 -16.76
C SER A 167 0.49 -8.04 -16.42
N GLU A 168 1.48 -8.92 -16.53
CA GLU A 168 2.91 -8.57 -16.43
C GLU A 168 3.30 -7.50 -17.48
N ASP A 169 2.53 -7.43 -18.57
CA ASP A 169 2.63 -6.41 -19.64
C ASP A 169 1.91 -5.07 -19.33
N ALA A 170 1.27 -4.92 -18.17
CA ALA A 170 0.73 -3.64 -17.69
C ALA A 170 1.69 -2.93 -16.70
N GLU A 171 3.00 -3.07 -16.88
CA GLU A 171 3.78 -1.83 -16.88
C GLU A 171 3.17 -0.98 -17.98
N ASP A 172 2.29 -0.05 -17.60
CA ASP A 172 1.62 0.87 -18.48
C ASP A 172 2.55 1.31 -19.61
N LYS A 173 2.34 0.75 -20.81
CA LYS A 173 2.96 1.22 -22.05
C LYS A 173 2.42 2.58 -22.47
N SER A 174 1.68 3.27 -21.60
CA SER A 174 1.45 4.69 -21.77
C SER A 174 2.78 5.41 -21.54
N ASP A 175 3.32 6.02 -22.59
CA ASP A 175 4.52 6.86 -22.52
C ASP A 175 4.30 8.16 -21.69
N HIS A 176 3.19 8.26 -20.96
CA HIS A 176 2.79 9.43 -20.20
C HIS A 176 2.41 9.12 -18.74
N PRO A 177 2.53 10.10 -17.83
CA PRO A 177 2.22 9.91 -16.41
C PRO A 177 0.72 9.76 -16.15
N LYS A 178 0.34 8.74 -15.37
CA LYS A 178 -0.95 8.68 -14.69
C LYS A 178 -0.85 9.34 -13.32
N LEU A 179 -1.70 10.34 -13.11
CA LEU A 179 -1.74 11.21 -11.94
C LEU A 179 -2.99 10.92 -11.10
N ALA A 180 -2.82 10.64 -9.80
CA ALA A 180 -3.92 10.71 -8.84
C ALA A 180 -3.78 11.94 -7.94
N ILE A 181 -4.87 12.69 -7.75
CA ILE A 181 -4.92 13.83 -6.84
C ILE A 181 -5.67 13.40 -5.57
N VAL A 182 -4.94 13.33 -4.47
CA VAL A 182 -5.44 12.78 -3.20
C VAL A 182 -5.29 13.78 -2.07
N GLY A 183 -6.04 13.59 -1.00
CA GLY A 183 -6.07 14.50 0.13
C GLY A 183 -7.43 14.50 0.81
N ARG A 184 -7.51 15.13 1.99
CA ARG A 184 -8.75 15.18 2.78
C ARG A 184 -9.89 15.87 2.03
N PRO A 185 -11.16 15.68 2.44
CA PRO A 185 -12.26 16.52 1.98
C PRO A 185 -11.93 18.01 2.14
N ASN A 186 -12.41 18.85 1.22
CA ASN A 186 -12.32 20.32 1.29
C ASN A 186 -10.92 20.97 1.26
N VAL A 187 -9.84 20.19 1.07
CA VAL A 187 -8.47 20.73 0.86
C VAL A 187 -8.28 21.42 -0.50
N GLY A 188 -9.26 21.30 -1.41
CA GLY A 188 -9.25 21.93 -2.73
C GLY A 188 -8.78 21.02 -3.89
N LYS A 189 -8.96 19.70 -3.78
CA LYS A 189 -8.64 18.73 -4.85
C LYS A 189 -9.35 19.05 -6.17
N SER A 190 -10.69 19.19 -6.15
CA SER A 190 -11.48 19.48 -7.36
C SER A 190 -11.11 20.84 -7.95
N THR A 191 -10.82 21.83 -7.11
CA THR A 191 -10.30 23.13 -7.55
C THR A 191 -8.95 22.97 -8.25
N LEU A 192 -8.04 22.15 -7.71
CA LEU A 192 -6.74 21.88 -8.34
C LEU A 192 -6.89 21.15 -9.67
N VAL A 193 -7.76 20.14 -9.76
CA VAL A 193 -8.01 19.43 -11.03
C VAL A 193 -8.56 20.41 -12.08
N ASN A 194 -9.56 21.21 -11.71
CA ASN A 194 -10.14 22.20 -12.62
C ASN A 194 -9.12 23.28 -13.02
N SER A 195 -8.24 23.68 -12.11
CA SER A 195 -7.15 24.61 -12.42
C SER A 195 -6.18 24.00 -13.42
N ILE A 196 -5.80 22.72 -13.24
CA ILE A 196 -4.95 21.99 -14.20
C ILE A 196 -5.63 21.91 -15.57
N LEU A 197 -6.91 21.51 -15.62
CA LEU A 197 -7.64 21.31 -16.88
C LEU A 197 -8.10 22.60 -17.56
N GLY A 198 -8.28 23.68 -16.80
CA GLY A 198 -8.82 24.95 -17.27
C GLY A 198 -7.78 25.98 -17.68
N GLU A 199 -6.49 25.65 -17.63
CA GLU A 199 -5.44 26.52 -18.19
C GLU A 199 -5.55 26.58 -19.73
N GLU A 200 -5.28 27.75 -20.33
CA GLU A 200 -5.40 28.00 -21.78
C GLU A 200 -4.63 27.00 -22.67
N ARG A 201 -3.67 26.28 -22.10
CA ARG A 201 -2.77 25.35 -22.79
C ARG A 201 -3.15 23.88 -22.61
N VAL A 202 -4.28 23.59 -21.96
CA VAL A 202 -4.73 22.22 -21.75
C VAL A 202 -5.81 21.84 -22.75
N ILE A 203 -5.55 20.76 -23.48
CA ILE A 203 -6.50 20.14 -24.40
C ILE A 203 -6.99 18.85 -23.75
N ALA A 204 -8.26 18.80 -23.36
CA ALA A 204 -8.90 17.60 -22.84
C ALA A 204 -9.47 16.77 -24.00
N PHE A 205 -9.25 15.45 -23.96
CA PHE A 205 -9.80 14.54 -24.97
C PHE A 205 -11.10 13.92 -24.44
N ASP A 206 -12.25 14.47 -24.82
CA ASP A 206 -13.54 13.81 -24.60
C ASP A 206 -13.83 12.86 -25.77
N GLN A 207 -13.28 11.64 -25.75
CA GLN A 207 -13.67 10.62 -26.73
C GLN A 207 -14.99 9.95 -26.32
N PRO A 208 -16.08 10.07 -27.12
CA PRO A 208 -17.33 9.37 -26.86
C PRO A 208 -17.19 7.92 -27.35
N GLY A 209 -17.15 6.94 -26.43
CA GLY A 209 -17.15 5.52 -26.83
C GLY A 209 -16.48 4.52 -25.88
N THR A 210 -15.78 4.94 -24.83
CA THR A 210 -15.19 4.02 -23.84
C THR A 210 -16.19 3.72 -22.72
N THR A 211 -17.17 2.87 -23.02
CA THR A 211 -18.12 2.37 -22.01
C THR A 211 -17.41 1.39 -21.07
N ARG A 212 -16.71 1.90 -20.04
CA ARG A 212 -16.60 1.28 -18.71
C ARG A 212 -15.98 2.18 -17.62
N ASP A 213 -15.11 3.14 -17.96
CA ASP A 213 -14.32 3.85 -16.95
C ASP A 213 -14.55 5.36 -16.94
N SER A 214 -15.53 5.82 -16.15
CA SER A 214 -15.76 7.24 -15.84
C SER A 214 -14.69 7.86 -14.93
N ILE A 215 -13.49 7.27 -14.86
CA ILE A 215 -12.47 7.50 -13.82
C ILE A 215 -11.20 8.13 -14.42
N TYR A 216 -10.94 7.96 -15.72
CA TYR A 216 -9.74 8.47 -16.38
C TYR A 216 -10.06 9.69 -17.23
N ILE A 217 -9.25 10.75 -17.11
CA ILE A 217 -9.34 11.97 -17.89
C ILE A 217 -7.99 12.22 -18.55
N ASP A 218 -7.94 12.00 -19.86
CA ASP A 218 -6.74 12.28 -20.65
C ASP A 218 -6.68 13.74 -21.06
N PHE A 219 -5.52 14.35 -20.89
CA PHE A 219 -5.28 15.73 -21.29
C PHE A 219 -3.84 15.92 -21.76
N GLU A 220 -3.65 16.92 -22.61
CA GLU A 220 -2.34 17.35 -23.09
C GLU A 220 -2.00 18.73 -22.54
N ARG A 221 -0.76 18.92 -22.11
CA ARG A 221 -0.23 20.23 -21.70
C ARG A 221 1.20 20.38 -22.19
N GLU A 222 1.49 21.48 -22.89
CA GLU A 222 2.83 21.80 -23.42
C GLU A 222 3.42 20.66 -24.26
N GLY A 223 2.59 19.98 -25.07
CA GLY A 223 3.01 18.87 -25.92
C GLY A 223 3.22 17.53 -25.18
N ARG A 224 2.84 17.44 -23.91
CA ARG A 224 2.95 16.23 -23.09
C ARG A 224 1.57 15.71 -22.71
N GLN A 225 1.36 14.42 -22.91
CA GLN A 225 0.14 13.75 -22.50
C GLN A 225 0.18 13.42 -21.01
N TYR A 226 -1.00 13.32 -20.41
CA TYR A 226 -1.23 12.97 -19.02
C TYR A 226 -2.59 12.30 -18.89
N THR A 227 -2.74 11.47 -17.86
CA THR A 227 -4.04 10.94 -17.45
C THR A 227 -4.28 11.30 -15.99
N ILE A 228 -5.39 11.95 -15.67
CA ILE A 228 -5.86 12.11 -14.29
C ILE A 228 -6.80 10.96 -13.95
N ILE A 229 -6.50 10.30 -12.85
CA ILE A 229 -7.37 9.31 -12.20
C ILE A 229 -8.24 10.08 -11.21
N ASP A 230 -9.46 10.40 -11.62
CA ASP A 230 -10.44 11.11 -10.80
C ASP A 230 -11.33 10.11 -10.06
N THR A 231 -11.39 10.25 -8.74
CA THR A 231 -12.18 9.36 -7.88
C THR A 231 -13.61 9.81 -7.66
N ALA A 232 -13.99 11.05 -7.99
CA ALA A 232 -15.40 11.48 -7.82
C ALA A 232 -15.83 12.81 -8.46
N GLY A 233 -14.95 13.73 -8.87
CA GLY A 233 -15.27 15.16 -8.72
C GLY A 233 -15.38 16.03 -9.99
N VAL A 234 -14.90 15.59 -11.14
CA VAL A 234 -14.61 16.53 -12.25
C VAL A 234 -15.70 16.55 -13.31
N ARG A 235 -16.41 15.43 -13.52
CA ARG A 235 -17.39 15.30 -14.61
C ARG A 235 -18.83 15.70 -14.28
N ARG A 236 -19.20 15.93 -13.02
CA ARG A 236 -20.61 16.21 -12.64
C ARG A 236 -20.88 17.69 -12.36
N ARG A 237 -20.72 18.54 -13.37
CA ARG A 237 -21.37 19.86 -13.38
C ARG A 237 -22.84 19.70 -13.79
N GLY A 238 -23.71 19.40 -12.83
CA GLY A 238 -25.14 19.46 -13.05
C GLY A 238 -25.98 18.81 -11.95
N LYS A 239 -26.35 19.60 -10.93
CA LYS A 239 -27.46 19.36 -9.99
C LYS A 239 -27.61 17.94 -9.45
N ILE A 240 -26.85 17.60 -8.41
CA ILE A 240 -27.24 16.54 -7.45
C ILE A 240 -26.84 17.03 -6.06
N ASP A 241 -27.75 16.88 -5.10
CA ASP A 241 -27.64 17.35 -3.71
C ASP A 241 -26.27 17.07 -3.07
N GLU A 242 -25.69 18.10 -2.45
CA GLU A 242 -24.46 18.07 -1.63
C GLU A 242 -24.48 17.01 -0.50
N ALA A 243 -25.61 16.35 -0.25
CA ALA A 243 -25.79 15.40 0.85
C ALA A 243 -25.12 14.02 0.64
N VAL A 244 -24.62 13.68 -0.55
CA VAL A 244 -24.04 12.33 -0.83
C VAL A 244 -22.75 12.37 -1.67
N GLU A 245 -21.92 13.42 -1.56
CA GLU A 245 -20.51 13.30 -1.97
C GLU A 245 -19.66 12.72 -0.82
N LYS A 246 -19.99 11.50 -0.39
CA LYS A 246 -19.12 10.75 0.51
C LYS A 246 -18.03 10.10 -0.31
N PHE A 247 -16.89 10.78 -0.40
CA PHE A 247 -15.64 10.23 -0.92
C PHE A 247 -15.46 8.78 -0.45
N SER A 248 -15.47 7.85 -1.40
CA SER A 248 -15.08 6.47 -1.15
C SER A 248 -13.59 6.45 -0.84
N VAL A 249 -13.24 6.07 0.40
CA VAL A 249 -11.85 5.82 0.79
C VAL A 249 -11.25 4.73 -0.11
N ILE A 250 -12.03 3.69 -0.44
CA ILE A 250 -11.64 2.60 -1.33
C ILE A 250 -11.21 3.15 -2.69
N LYS A 251 -12.02 4.00 -3.33
CA LYS A 251 -11.65 4.62 -4.62
C LYS A 251 -10.38 5.44 -4.54
N THR A 252 -10.16 6.15 -3.44
CA THR A 252 -8.93 6.92 -3.22
C THR A 252 -7.71 6.00 -3.17
N LEU A 253 -7.82 4.88 -2.46
CA LEU A 253 -6.75 3.88 -2.38
C LEU A 253 -6.53 3.17 -3.73
N GLN A 254 -7.60 2.86 -4.47
CA GLN A 254 -7.51 2.31 -5.82
C GLN A 254 -6.81 3.27 -6.78
N ALA A 255 -7.13 4.57 -6.72
CA ALA A 255 -6.47 5.57 -7.55
C ALA A 255 -4.98 5.73 -7.21
N ILE A 256 -4.60 5.63 -5.93
CA ILE A 256 -3.19 5.59 -5.53
C ILE A 256 -2.51 4.34 -6.11
N GLU A 257 -3.14 3.17 -6.02
CA GLU A 257 -2.58 1.93 -6.56
C GLU A 257 -2.53 1.92 -8.09
N ASP A 258 -3.31 2.72 -8.80
CA ASP A 258 -3.32 2.76 -10.27
C ASP A 258 -2.45 3.89 -10.85
N ALA A 259 -2.12 4.91 -10.04
CA ALA A 259 -1.30 6.03 -10.47
C ALA A 259 0.20 5.71 -10.54
N ASN A 260 0.94 6.40 -11.41
CA ASN A 260 2.40 6.44 -11.33
C ASN A 260 2.87 7.52 -10.35
N VAL A 261 2.20 8.68 -10.39
CA VAL A 261 2.50 9.82 -9.53
C VAL A 261 1.25 10.24 -8.77
N VAL A 262 1.40 10.45 -7.48
CA VAL A 262 0.35 10.95 -6.60
C VAL A 262 0.68 12.39 -6.21
N VAL A 263 -0.28 13.30 -6.38
CA VAL A 263 -0.23 14.65 -5.83
C VAL A 263 -1.07 14.65 -4.55
N LEU A 264 -0.39 14.69 -3.41
CA LEU A 264 -1.04 14.83 -2.11
C LEU A 264 -1.30 16.31 -1.85
N VAL A 265 -2.57 16.67 -1.77
CA VAL A 265 -3.03 18.03 -1.48
C VAL A 265 -3.31 18.15 0.01
N VAL A 266 -2.60 19.07 0.66
CA VAL A 266 -2.80 19.45 2.05
C VAL A 266 -3.26 20.90 2.12
N ASP A 267 -4.13 21.21 3.06
CA ASP A 267 -4.59 22.57 3.30
C ASP A 267 -3.59 23.29 4.21
N ALA A 268 -3.08 24.44 3.76
CA ALA A 268 -2.13 25.24 4.52
C ALA A 268 -2.77 26.08 5.63
N SER A 269 -4.08 26.36 5.51
CA SER A 269 -4.84 27.12 6.52
C SER A 269 -5.28 26.27 7.70
N ASP A 270 -5.26 24.95 7.53
CA ASP A 270 -5.56 23.96 8.55
C ASP A 270 -4.26 23.28 9.04
N GLN A 271 -4.33 22.60 10.18
CA GLN A 271 -3.22 21.79 10.64
C GLN A 271 -3.11 20.52 9.78
N ILE A 272 -1.88 20.03 9.59
CA ILE A 272 -1.66 18.71 9.00
C ILE A 272 -2.20 17.67 9.98
N THR A 273 -3.16 16.89 9.54
CA THR A 273 -3.82 15.88 10.39
C THR A 273 -3.11 14.53 10.28
N GLU A 274 -3.46 13.60 11.18
CA GLU A 274 -3.02 12.20 11.05
C GLU A 274 -3.54 11.56 9.77
N GLN A 275 -4.69 12.00 9.25
CA GLN A 275 -5.24 11.51 7.98
C GLN A 275 -4.32 11.82 6.80
N ASP A 276 -3.76 13.03 6.77
CA ASP A 276 -2.81 13.46 5.74
C ASP A 276 -1.54 12.59 5.79
N ALA A 277 -1.04 12.33 7.00
CA ALA A 277 0.13 11.46 7.21
C ALA A 277 -0.15 10.01 6.78
N HIS A 278 -1.33 9.46 7.08
CA HIS A 278 -1.68 8.09 6.71
C HIS A 278 -1.92 7.93 5.21
N MET A 279 -2.52 8.91 4.53
CA MET A 279 -2.59 8.91 3.07
C MET A 279 -1.18 8.95 2.46
N ALA A 280 -0.29 9.78 3.01
CA ALA A 280 1.09 9.85 2.54
C ALA A 280 1.86 8.54 2.76
N ASP A 281 1.71 7.90 3.92
CA ASP A 281 2.32 6.60 4.20
C ASP A 281 1.79 5.52 3.24
N PHE A 282 0.48 5.50 2.98
CA PHE A 282 -0.09 4.58 2.01
C PHE A 282 0.50 4.77 0.60
N VAL A 283 0.69 6.02 0.15
CA VAL A 283 1.35 6.31 -1.15
C VAL A 283 2.79 5.77 -1.19
N LEU A 284 3.58 6.03 -0.14
CA LEU A 284 4.95 5.56 -0.03
C LEU A 284 5.04 4.03 -0.11
N GLN A 285 4.09 3.36 0.53
CA GLN A 285 4.05 1.91 0.65
C GLN A 285 3.41 1.21 -0.55
N ALA A 286 2.52 1.89 -1.28
CA ALA A 286 2.16 1.54 -2.66
C ALA A 286 3.36 1.68 -3.61
N GLY A 287 4.39 2.44 -3.21
CA GLY A 287 5.60 2.64 -3.99
C GLY A 287 5.41 3.68 -5.09
N ARG A 288 4.43 4.57 -4.96
CA ARG A 288 4.17 5.59 -5.98
C ARG A 288 5.03 6.81 -5.77
N ALA A 289 5.36 7.47 -6.87
CA ALA A 289 5.99 8.77 -6.82
C ALA A 289 5.04 9.78 -6.15
N LEU A 290 5.58 10.74 -5.43
CA LEU A 290 4.81 11.67 -4.61
C LEU A 290 5.26 13.12 -4.80
N VAL A 291 4.29 14.00 -4.99
CA VAL A 291 4.45 15.46 -4.94
C VAL A 291 3.50 16.02 -3.88
N LEU A 292 4.01 16.86 -2.98
CA LEU A 292 3.21 17.50 -1.95
C LEU A 292 2.76 18.88 -2.43
N ALA A 293 1.46 19.09 -2.53
CA ALA A 293 0.84 20.36 -2.89
C ALA A 293 0.17 20.99 -1.65
N VAL A 294 0.77 22.04 -1.13
CA VAL A 294 0.31 22.80 0.03
C VAL A 294 -0.59 23.93 -0.48
N ASN A 295 -1.90 23.72 -0.45
CA ASN A 295 -2.91 24.56 -1.07
C ASN A 295 -3.44 25.66 -0.14
N LYS A 296 -4.13 26.66 -0.70
CA LYS A 296 -4.66 27.85 0.00
C LYS A 296 -3.57 28.73 0.63
N TRP A 297 -2.38 28.75 0.02
CA TRP A 297 -1.23 29.49 0.53
C TRP A 297 -1.38 31.02 0.46
N ASP A 298 -2.19 31.50 -0.47
CA ASP A 298 -2.43 32.92 -0.74
C ASP A 298 -3.09 33.65 0.44
N GLY A 299 -3.96 32.97 1.18
CA GLY A 299 -4.71 33.54 2.30
C GLY A 299 -3.97 33.60 3.63
N LEU A 300 -2.70 33.18 3.69
CA LEU A 300 -1.95 33.04 4.95
C LEU A 300 -1.04 34.23 5.27
N ASP A 301 -1.00 34.59 6.55
CA ASP A 301 0.01 35.49 7.11
C ASP A 301 1.37 34.79 7.33
N ASN A 302 2.40 35.54 7.72
CA ASN A 302 3.74 34.99 7.93
C ASN A 302 3.80 33.95 9.07
N TYR A 303 3.02 34.14 10.15
CA TYR A 303 3.01 33.24 11.29
C TYR A 303 2.37 31.88 10.93
N GLN A 304 1.27 31.92 10.19
CA GLN A 304 0.59 30.74 9.67
C GLN A 304 1.47 29.98 8.69
N ARG A 305 2.17 30.68 7.78
CA ARG A 305 3.12 30.07 6.83
C ARG A 305 4.25 29.34 7.54
N ASP A 306 4.83 29.95 8.57
CA ASP A 306 5.89 29.33 9.36
C ASP A 306 5.40 28.14 10.17
N THR A 307 4.18 28.23 10.73
CA THR A 307 3.52 27.12 11.43
C THR A 307 3.29 25.94 10.49
N ALA A 308 2.74 26.18 9.30
CA ALA A 308 2.50 25.15 8.30
C ALA A 308 3.80 24.45 7.87
N LYS A 309 4.88 25.21 7.63
CA LYS A 309 6.21 24.63 7.30
C LYS A 309 6.72 23.71 8.41
N ARG A 310 6.65 24.15 9.68
CA ARG A 310 7.07 23.34 10.83
C ARG A 310 6.24 22.07 10.98
N ASP A 311 4.93 22.16 10.73
CA ASP A 311 4.07 20.97 10.79
C ASP A 311 4.37 19.99 9.66
N ILE A 312 4.69 20.45 8.45
CA ILE A 312 5.15 19.60 7.34
C ILE A 312 6.46 18.90 7.76
N GLU A 313 7.45 19.65 8.22
CA GLU A 313 8.74 19.12 8.63
C GLU A 313 8.64 18.13 9.78
N ARG A 314 7.66 18.29 10.68
CA ARG A 314 7.47 17.39 11.84
C ARG A 314 6.67 16.15 11.47
N LYS A 315 5.49 16.32 10.87
CA LYS A 315 4.52 15.24 10.63
C LYS A 315 4.77 14.47 9.34
N LEU A 316 5.37 15.11 8.33
CA LEU A 316 5.64 14.52 7.01
C LEU A 316 7.14 14.37 6.73
N HIS A 317 7.99 14.31 7.76
CA HIS A 317 9.45 14.19 7.63
C HIS A 317 9.91 12.98 6.80
N PHE A 318 9.13 11.89 6.83
CA PHE A 318 9.40 10.67 6.08
C PHE A 318 9.25 10.85 4.56
N LEU A 319 8.65 11.96 4.11
CA LEU A 319 8.51 12.33 2.70
C LEU A 319 9.68 13.17 2.17
N GLY A 320 10.86 13.11 2.79
CA GLY A 320 12.02 13.93 2.40
C GLY A 320 12.46 13.81 0.93
N PHE A 321 12.01 12.78 0.20
CA PHE A 321 12.24 12.62 -1.23
C PHE A 321 11.23 13.39 -2.12
N ALA A 322 10.07 13.76 -1.58
CA ALA A 322 8.99 14.43 -2.32
C ALA A 322 9.23 15.95 -2.41
N LYS A 323 8.88 16.56 -3.55
CA LYS A 323 8.93 18.02 -3.72
C LYS A 323 7.69 18.67 -3.13
N HIS A 324 7.91 19.74 -2.37
CA HIS A 324 6.85 20.53 -1.76
C HIS A 324 6.57 21.78 -2.60
N HIS A 325 5.31 22.02 -2.95
CA HIS A 325 4.87 23.21 -3.66
C HIS A 325 3.83 23.94 -2.84
N PHE A 326 4.03 25.25 -2.66
CA PHE A 326 3.05 26.13 -2.05
C PHE A 326 2.20 26.75 -3.16
N ILE A 327 0.91 26.43 -3.19
CA ILE A 327 0.02 26.75 -4.30
C ILE A 327 -1.26 27.43 -3.84
N SER A 328 -1.92 28.08 -4.80
CA SER A 328 -3.31 28.49 -4.71
C SER A 328 -4.06 27.93 -5.90
N ALA A 329 -4.76 26.81 -5.71
CA ALA A 329 -5.54 26.19 -6.76
C ALA A 329 -6.66 27.11 -7.29
N LEU A 330 -7.20 27.98 -6.43
CA LEU A 330 -8.24 28.95 -6.81
C LEU A 330 -7.70 30.02 -7.76
N ASN A 331 -6.50 30.55 -7.47
CA ASN A 331 -5.88 31.61 -8.26
C ASN A 331 -4.97 31.07 -9.40
N GLY A 332 -4.75 29.75 -9.47
CA GLY A 332 -3.82 29.10 -10.40
C GLY A 332 -2.33 29.26 -10.05
N THR A 333 -2.00 30.00 -8.99
CA THR A 333 -0.62 30.26 -8.58
C THR A 333 0.11 28.98 -8.17
N GLY A 334 1.22 28.66 -8.84
CA GLY A 334 2.06 27.50 -8.52
C GLY A 334 1.57 26.15 -9.07
N VAL A 335 0.45 26.12 -9.80
CA VAL A 335 -0.08 24.86 -10.37
C VAL A 335 0.84 24.30 -11.46
N GLY A 336 1.42 25.16 -12.30
CA GLY A 336 2.39 24.74 -13.33
C GLY A 336 3.67 24.12 -12.76
N THR A 337 4.14 24.57 -11.59
CA THR A 337 5.33 23.99 -10.95
C THR A 337 5.06 22.59 -10.37
N VAL A 338 3.83 22.33 -9.93
CA VAL A 338 3.39 20.99 -9.51
C VAL A 338 3.53 20.01 -10.67
N LEU A 339 2.99 20.32 -11.85
CA LEU A 339 3.09 19.43 -13.02
C LEU A 339 4.53 19.23 -13.50
N LYS A 340 5.37 20.27 -13.41
CA LYS A 340 6.81 20.10 -13.66
C LYS A 340 7.43 19.06 -12.72
N SER A 341 7.12 19.13 -11.43
CA SER A 341 7.60 18.12 -10.47
C SER A 341 6.95 16.75 -10.66
N VAL A 342 5.70 16.67 -11.14
CA VAL A 342 5.09 15.39 -11.53
C VAL A 342 5.90 14.73 -12.64
N ASN A 343 6.33 15.47 -13.66
CA ASN A 343 7.18 14.95 -14.72
C ASN A 343 8.55 14.46 -14.21
N GLU A 344 9.19 15.24 -13.34
CA GLU A 344 10.48 14.89 -12.75
C GLU A 344 10.36 13.63 -11.89
N ALA A 345 9.29 13.53 -11.09
CA ALA A 345 9.01 12.38 -10.25
C ALA A 345 8.68 11.12 -11.06
N TYR A 346 7.90 11.25 -12.14
CA TYR A 346 7.61 10.17 -13.09
C TYR A 346 8.90 9.66 -13.76
N ALA A 347 9.73 10.58 -14.27
CA ALA A 347 10.99 10.22 -14.92
C ALA A 347 11.95 9.52 -13.96
N ALA A 348 11.99 9.95 -12.69
CA ALA A 348 12.77 9.28 -11.66
C ALA A 348 12.21 7.89 -11.32
N ALA A 349 10.89 7.74 -11.22
CA ALA A 349 10.24 6.47 -10.90
C ALA A 349 10.42 5.41 -12.01
N MET A 350 10.42 5.86 -13.27
CA MET A 350 10.60 5.02 -14.47
C MET A 350 12.06 4.97 -14.95
N ALA A 351 13.01 5.50 -14.17
CA ALA A 351 14.40 5.58 -14.59
C ALA A 351 15.01 4.20 -14.84
N LYS A 352 15.67 4.02 -15.99
CA LYS A 352 16.51 2.85 -16.25
C LYS A 352 17.83 3.00 -15.50
N LEU A 353 18.15 2.02 -14.66
CA LEU A 353 19.32 2.01 -13.80
C LEU A 353 20.30 0.92 -14.29
N PRO A 354 21.35 1.26 -15.07
CA PRO A 354 22.25 0.27 -15.62
C PRO A 354 23.01 -0.52 -14.55
N THR A 355 22.97 -1.85 -14.63
CA THR A 355 23.65 -2.79 -13.72
C THR A 355 25.12 -2.45 -13.45
N PRO A 356 25.95 -2.07 -14.46
CA PRO A 356 27.34 -1.71 -14.21
C PRO A 356 27.48 -0.46 -13.32
N LYS A 357 26.63 0.55 -13.54
CA LYS A 357 26.63 1.79 -12.74
C LYS A 357 26.13 1.49 -11.32
N LEU A 358 25.04 0.73 -11.17
CA LEU A 358 24.52 0.28 -9.88
C LEU A 358 25.58 -0.45 -9.06
N THR A 359 26.27 -1.41 -9.66
CA THR A 359 27.31 -2.20 -8.98
C THR A 359 28.50 -1.34 -8.58
N ARG A 360 28.90 -0.38 -9.41
CA ARG A 360 29.98 0.57 -9.07
C ARG A 360 29.60 1.46 -7.88
N VAL A 361 28.39 2.01 -7.88
CA VAL A 361 27.88 2.83 -6.76
C VAL A 361 27.81 2.00 -5.47
N LEU A 362 27.34 0.75 -5.56
CA LEU A 362 27.30 -0.17 -4.43
C LEU A 362 28.70 -0.39 -3.83
N GLN A 363 29.70 -0.66 -4.67
CA GLN A 363 31.08 -0.89 -4.22
C GLN A 363 31.65 0.35 -3.53
N MET A 364 31.46 1.54 -4.12
CA MET A 364 31.86 2.82 -3.51
C MET A 364 31.17 3.05 -2.15
N ALA A 365 29.89 2.71 -2.04
CA ALA A 365 29.14 2.83 -0.78
C ALA A 365 29.71 1.92 0.31
N ILE A 366 30.04 0.67 -0.04
CA ILE A 366 30.64 -0.31 0.88
C ILE A 366 32.05 0.12 1.33
N GLU A 367 32.84 0.68 0.42
CA GLU A 367 34.17 1.23 0.73
C GLU A 367 34.08 2.40 1.70
N LYS A 368 33.13 3.31 1.47
CA LYS A 368 32.88 4.46 2.36
C LYS A 368 32.36 4.02 3.73
N GLN A 369 31.43 3.08 3.76
CA GLN A 369 30.85 2.54 4.98
C GLN A 369 30.56 1.05 4.84
N GLN A 370 31.37 0.23 5.51
CA GLN A 370 31.20 -1.22 5.48
C GLN A 370 29.91 -1.65 6.17
N PRO A 371 29.24 -2.72 5.68
CA PRO A 371 28.10 -3.29 6.38
C PRO A 371 28.52 -3.78 7.77
N PRO A 372 27.66 -3.61 8.79
CA PRO A 372 27.96 -4.04 10.15
C PRO A 372 28.18 -5.56 10.19
N ARG A 373 29.00 -6.01 11.15
CA ARG A 373 29.24 -7.45 11.35
C ARG A 373 27.99 -8.08 11.97
N SER A 374 27.32 -8.93 11.23
CA SER A 374 26.25 -9.78 11.75
C SER A 374 26.83 -11.15 12.10
N SER A 375 27.07 -11.44 13.37
CA SER A 375 27.70 -12.68 13.88
C SER A 375 29.19 -12.85 13.47
N VAL A 376 29.59 -13.97 12.88
CA VAL A 376 31.00 -14.34 12.65
C VAL A 376 31.61 -13.60 11.43
N SER A 377 30.80 -13.37 10.39
CA SER A 377 31.25 -12.77 9.13
C SER A 377 30.45 -11.51 8.75
N ARG A 378 31.06 -10.63 7.95
CA ARG A 378 30.36 -9.48 7.35
C ARG A 378 29.50 -9.96 6.17
N PRO A 379 28.28 -9.42 5.99
CA PRO A 379 27.55 -9.56 4.73
C PRO A 379 28.43 -9.13 3.56
N LYS A 380 28.46 -9.94 2.49
CA LYS A 380 29.22 -9.63 1.27
C LYS A 380 28.26 -9.37 0.14
N MET A 381 28.12 -8.10 -0.23
CA MET A 381 27.33 -7.65 -1.38
C MET A 381 28.25 -7.63 -2.61
N ARG A 382 27.88 -8.36 -3.67
CA ARG A 382 28.72 -8.60 -4.84
C ARG A 382 28.38 -7.69 -6.01
N TYR A 383 27.09 -7.61 -6.34
CA TYR A 383 26.59 -6.80 -7.44
C TYR A 383 25.13 -6.41 -7.19
N ALA A 384 24.66 -5.41 -7.94
CA ALA A 384 23.28 -4.93 -7.90
C ALA A 384 22.73 -4.74 -9.31
N HIS A 385 21.46 -5.09 -9.50
CA HIS A 385 20.73 -4.86 -10.76
C HIS A 385 19.34 -4.28 -10.46
N GLN A 386 18.71 -3.69 -11.47
CA GLN A 386 17.33 -3.20 -11.37
C GLN A 386 16.35 -4.37 -11.48
N GLY A 387 15.50 -4.57 -10.46
CA GLY A 387 14.47 -5.60 -10.41
C GLY A 387 13.07 -5.11 -10.79
N GLY A 388 12.86 -3.79 -10.90
CA GLY A 388 11.56 -3.21 -11.23
C GLY A 388 11.62 -1.70 -11.41
N SER A 389 10.54 -1.15 -11.98
CA SER A 389 10.31 0.28 -12.17
C SER A 389 9.01 0.69 -11.47
N ASN A 390 8.89 1.96 -11.07
CA ASN A 390 7.70 2.54 -10.43
C ASN A 390 7.15 1.75 -9.21
N PRO A 391 7.90 1.66 -8.11
CA PRO A 391 9.14 2.41 -7.82
C PRO A 391 10.40 1.67 -8.30
N PRO A 392 11.54 2.39 -8.46
CA PRO A 392 12.83 1.75 -8.70
C PRO A 392 13.16 0.73 -7.61
N LEU A 393 13.25 -0.53 -8.01
CA LEU A 393 13.65 -1.65 -7.16
C LEU A 393 15.08 -2.06 -7.53
N ILE A 394 15.99 -2.00 -6.56
CA ILE A 394 17.37 -2.47 -6.72
C ILE A 394 17.51 -3.80 -5.98
N ILE A 395 17.88 -4.85 -6.71
CA ILE A 395 18.17 -6.16 -6.13
C ILE A 395 19.68 -6.29 -5.94
N VAL A 396 20.10 -6.42 -4.68
CA VAL A 396 21.50 -6.61 -4.27
C VAL A 396 21.75 -8.09 -4.01
N HIS A 397 22.72 -8.67 -4.72
CA HIS A 397 23.09 -10.08 -4.57
C HIS A 397 24.35 -10.26 -3.74
N GLY A 398 24.39 -11.33 -2.96
CA GLY A 398 25.51 -11.57 -2.06
C GLY A 398 25.36 -12.78 -1.16
N SER A 399 26.17 -12.81 -0.11
CA SER A 399 26.14 -13.83 0.92
C SER A 399 25.93 -13.22 2.30
N GLY A 400 25.05 -13.83 3.11
CA GLY A 400 24.75 -13.38 4.47
C GLY A 400 23.99 -12.05 4.49
N LEU A 401 23.19 -11.76 3.46
CA LEU A 401 22.46 -10.49 3.36
C LEU A 401 21.20 -10.46 4.24
N ASP A 402 20.71 -11.63 4.67
CA ASP A 402 19.52 -11.77 5.53
C ASP A 402 19.69 -11.11 6.90
N LYS A 403 20.92 -10.71 7.24
CA LYS A 403 21.28 -10.08 8.51
C LYS A 403 21.73 -8.62 8.34
N VAL A 404 21.51 -8.01 7.18
CA VAL A 404 21.77 -6.59 6.95
C VAL A 404 20.73 -5.79 7.73
N PRO A 405 21.12 -4.90 8.66
CA PRO A 405 20.16 -4.08 9.40
C PRO A 405 19.49 -3.03 8.50
N ASP A 406 18.24 -2.69 8.79
CA ASP A 406 17.47 -1.68 8.04
C ASP A 406 18.16 -0.32 7.98
N SER A 407 18.94 0.05 9.00
CA SER A 407 19.72 1.28 8.99
C SER A 407 20.76 1.31 7.86
N TYR A 408 21.34 0.16 7.51
CA TYR A 408 22.26 0.04 6.39
C TYR A 408 21.53 0.02 5.05
N SER A 409 20.34 -0.58 4.99
CA SER A 409 19.46 -0.51 3.82
C SER A 409 19.09 0.94 3.48
N ARG A 410 18.64 1.72 4.48
CA ARG A 410 18.34 3.17 4.33
C ARG A 410 19.56 3.99 3.91
N TYR A 411 20.75 3.63 4.41
CA TYR A 411 22.00 4.24 3.97
C TYR A 411 22.23 4.00 2.46
N LEU A 412 22.12 2.75 2.01
CA LEU A 412 22.27 2.42 0.59
C LEU A 412 21.19 3.10 -0.27
N GLU A 413 19.94 3.15 0.20
CA GLU A 413 18.85 3.84 -0.50
C GLU A 413 19.22 5.29 -0.77
N ARG A 414 19.68 6.01 0.25
CA ARG A 414 20.14 7.39 0.11
C ARG A 414 21.29 7.53 -0.89
N VAL A 415 22.29 6.65 -0.82
CA VAL A 415 23.44 6.68 -1.74
C VAL A 415 22.99 6.47 -3.19
N PHE A 416 22.08 5.52 -3.44
CA PHE A 416 21.54 5.31 -4.79
C PHE A 416 20.67 6.47 -5.26
N MET A 417 19.79 7.00 -4.41
CA MET A 417 18.97 8.17 -4.73
C MET A 417 19.83 9.36 -5.14
N GLU A 418 20.90 9.65 -4.39
CA GLU A 418 21.84 10.73 -4.72
C GLU A 418 22.60 10.46 -6.04
N ALA A 419 23.15 9.25 -6.22
CA ALA A 419 23.96 8.90 -7.39
C ALA A 419 23.19 8.86 -8.72
N PHE A 420 21.88 8.63 -8.65
CA PHE A 420 20.98 8.61 -9.81
C PHE A 420 20.06 9.83 -9.87
N SER A 421 20.20 10.78 -8.94
CA SER A 421 19.38 12.00 -8.87
C SER A 421 17.87 11.69 -8.87
N LEU A 422 17.49 10.63 -8.17
CA LEU A 422 16.09 10.20 -8.07
C LEU A 422 15.37 11.12 -7.08
N GLN A 423 14.50 11.98 -7.61
CA GLN A 423 13.68 12.90 -6.82
C GLN A 423 12.20 12.59 -7.02
N GLY A 424 11.39 12.72 -5.96
CA GLY A 424 9.95 12.50 -6.04
C GLY A 424 9.51 11.04 -6.08
N THR A 425 10.42 10.07 -6.07
CA THR A 425 10.09 8.63 -5.99
C THR A 425 10.75 7.99 -4.78
N PRO A 426 10.07 7.05 -4.08
CA PRO A 426 10.77 6.15 -3.18
C PRO A 426 11.65 5.18 -3.97
N LEU A 427 12.68 4.64 -3.32
CA LEU A 427 13.55 3.59 -3.85
C LEU A 427 13.51 2.40 -2.92
N ARG A 428 13.40 1.19 -3.48
CA ARG A 428 13.40 -0.05 -2.70
C ARG A 428 14.67 -0.84 -2.94
N ILE A 429 15.22 -1.41 -1.87
CA ILE A 429 16.33 -2.36 -1.95
C ILE A 429 15.86 -3.72 -1.47
N GLN A 430 16.02 -4.73 -2.32
CA GLN A 430 15.83 -6.12 -1.94
C GLN A 430 17.18 -6.83 -1.90
N PHE A 431 17.42 -7.57 -0.83
CA PHE A 431 18.60 -8.40 -0.71
C PHE A 431 18.29 -9.83 -1.11
N ASN A 432 19.06 -10.36 -2.05
CA ASN A 432 18.97 -11.75 -2.47
C ASN A 432 20.25 -12.49 -2.04
N SER A 433 20.14 -13.23 -0.94
CA SER A 433 21.21 -14.12 -0.48
C SER A 433 21.24 -15.37 -1.34
N SER A 434 22.40 -15.67 -1.94
CA SER A 434 22.61 -16.99 -2.53
C SER A 434 22.42 -18.07 -1.45
N LYS A 435 21.55 -19.07 -1.68
CA LYS A 435 21.42 -20.23 -0.81
C LYS A 435 22.81 -20.83 -0.59
N ASN A 436 23.25 -20.92 0.67
CA ASN A 436 24.53 -21.53 0.99
C ASN A 436 24.45 -23.03 0.68
N PRO A 437 25.17 -23.55 -0.32
CA PRO A 437 25.09 -24.97 -0.73
C PRO A 437 25.56 -25.94 0.37
N PHE A 438 26.15 -25.42 1.45
CA PHE A 438 26.68 -26.18 2.58
C PHE A 438 25.84 -26.03 3.85
N ALA A 439 24.69 -25.33 3.82
CA ALA A 439 23.85 -25.13 5.00
C ALA A 439 23.35 -26.45 5.61
N ASP A 440 23.07 -27.46 4.76
CA ASP A 440 22.58 -28.77 5.18
C ASP A 440 23.70 -29.83 5.29
N ARG A 441 24.97 -29.45 5.06
CA ARG A 441 26.10 -30.38 5.20
C ARG A 441 26.59 -30.37 6.64
N ALA A 442 26.50 -31.52 7.31
CA ALA A 442 27.12 -31.72 8.61
C ALA A 442 28.60 -31.30 8.55
N PRO A 443 29.10 -30.54 9.55
CA PRO A 443 30.51 -30.15 9.58
C PRO A 443 31.36 -31.42 9.51
N LYS A 444 32.38 -31.42 8.63
CA LYS A 444 33.30 -32.55 8.51
C LYS A 444 33.87 -32.85 9.90
N PRO A 445 33.92 -34.11 10.36
CA PRO A 445 34.55 -34.44 11.62
C PRO A 445 35.98 -33.87 11.60
N LEU A 446 36.34 -33.13 12.66
CA LEU A 446 37.66 -32.51 12.80
C LEU A 446 38.72 -33.60 12.62
N THR A 447 39.73 -33.32 11.80
CA THR A 447 40.91 -34.19 11.69
C THR A 447 41.63 -34.28 13.05
N GLU A 448 42.40 -35.34 13.29
CA GLU A 448 43.11 -35.52 14.56
C GLU A 448 43.98 -34.29 14.93
N ASP A 449 44.60 -33.66 13.93
CA ASP A 449 45.42 -32.48 14.13
C ASP A 449 44.60 -31.25 14.54
N GLU A 450 43.42 -31.07 13.95
CA GLU A 450 42.47 -30.00 14.33
C GLU A 450 41.87 -30.24 15.71
N GLN A 451 41.60 -31.50 16.08
CA GLN A 451 41.16 -31.86 17.44
C GLN A 451 42.26 -31.55 18.46
N ARG A 452 43.51 -31.91 18.18
CA ARG A 452 44.67 -31.58 19.02
C ARG A 452 44.90 -30.07 19.10
N ALA A 453 44.68 -29.32 18.03
CA ALA A 453 44.77 -27.86 18.02
C ALA A 453 43.67 -27.20 18.87
N ALA A 454 42.41 -27.63 18.71
CA ALA A 454 41.27 -27.15 19.49
C ALA A 454 41.41 -27.48 20.98
N HIS A 455 41.93 -28.68 21.31
CA HIS A 455 42.23 -29.08 22.67
C HIS A 455 43.33 -28.21 23.30
N ARG A 456 44.42 -27.96 22.57
CA ARG A 456 45.50 -27.05 23.01
C ARG A 456 45.00 -25.62 23.22
N ALA A 457 44.11 -25.12 22.35
CA ALA A 457 43.49 -23.81 22.49
C ALA A 457 42.60 -23.70 23.75
N ARG A 458 41.80 -24.74 24.05
CA ARG A 458 41.01 -24.83 25.30
C ARG A 458 41.88 -24.82 26.55
N ILE A 459 43.01 -25.54 26.53
CA ILE A 459 43.95 -25.57 27.66
C ILE A 459 44.59 -24.19 27.87
N ARG A 460 45.02 -23.50 26.79
CA ARG A 460 45.58 -22.14 26.91
C ARG A 460 44.55 -21.13 27.39
N GLY A 461 43.31 -21.21 26.91
CA GLY A 461 42.22 -20.34 27.36
C GLY A 461 41.90 -20.48 28.85
N ARG A 462 41.95 -21.70 29.40
CA ARG A 462 41.76 -21.94 30.84
C ARG A 462 42.90 -21.42 31.72
N ARG A 463 44.13 -21.34 31.20
CA ARG A 463 45.28 -20.79 31.95
C ARG A 463 45.34 -19.25 31.99
N MET A 464 44.60 -18.57 31.11
CA MET A 464 44.58 -17.10 31.05
C MET A 464 43.51 -16.46 31.96
N TYR A 465 42.57 -17.26 32.48
CA TYR A 465 41.46 -16.80 33.31
C TYR A 465 41.30 -17.63 34.59
N GLY A 466 42.36 -18.31 35.01
CA GLY A 466 42.42 -19.09 36.25
C GLY A 466 43.35 -18.45 37.25
#